data_AF-A0A9D1S100-F1
#
_entry.id   AF-A0A9D1S100-F1
#
_cell.length_a   1.000
_cell.length_b   1.000
_cell.length_c   1.000
_cell.angle_alpha   90.00
_cell.angle_beta   90.00
_cell.angle_gamma   90.00
#
_symmetry.space_group_name_H-M   'P 1'
#
loop_
_entity.id
_entity.type
_entity.pdbx_description
1 polymer ?
#
loop_
_entity_poly.entity_id
_entity_poly.type
_entity_poly.pdbx_seq_one_letter_code
_entity_poly.pdbx_strand_id
1 'polypeptide(L)' 'MVWIDCEMTGLDPDTDVLIEVAALVTDAELNILGDGIS' A
#
# COMPACT_ATOMS: atom_id res chain seq x y z
N MET A 1 -12.92 1.67 -1.26
CA MET A 1 -11.87 1.67 -0.22
C MET A 1 -10.50 1.65 -0.91
N VAL A 2 -9.48 2.28 -0.32
CA VAL A 2 -8.10 2.23 -0.83
C VAL A 2 -7.29 1.40 0.15
N TRP A 3 -6.60 0.40 -0.38
CA TRP A 3 -5.67 -0.46 0.34
C TRP A 3 -4.25 -0.02 0.00
N ILE A 4 -3.41 0.07 1.01
CA ILE A 4 -2.00 0.45 0.88
C ILE A 4 -1.19 -0.50 1.74
N ASP A 5 -0.09 -0.99 1.18
CA ASP A 5 0.94 -1.73 1.89
C ASP A 5 2.30 -1.07 1.61
N CYS A 6 3.13 -0.96 2.65
CA CYS A 6 4.40 -0.25 2.58
C CYS A 6 5.51 -1.13 3.14
N GLU A 7 6.55 -1.35 2.36
CA GLU A 7 7.78 -2.01 2.82
C GLU A 7 8.83 -0.96 3.17
N MET A 8 9.48 -1.13 4.32
CA MET A 8 10.39 -0.14 4.91
C MET A 8 11.69 -0.81 5.35
N THR A 9 12.76 -0.03 5.50
CA THR A 9 14.05 -0.56 6.02
C THR A 9 13.97 -0.99 7.49
N GLY A 10 12.95 -0.51 8.21
CA GLY A 10 12.72 -0.80 9.62
C GLY A 10 11.41 -0.16 10.12
N LEU A 11 11.29 0.00 11.44
CA LEU A 11 10.05 0.42 12.10
C LEU A 11 10.11 1.85 12.66
N ASP A 12 11.25 2.54 12.56
CA ASP A 12 11.43 3.91 13.05
C ASP A 12 11.31 4.91 11.89
N PRO A 13 10.17 5.59 11.70
CA PRO A 13 9.96 6.50 10.57
C PRO A 13 10.85 7.75 10.60
N ASP A 14 11.51 8.08 11.71
CA ASP A 14 12.45 9.20 11.77
C ASP A 14 13.80 8.84 11.11
N THR A 15 14.14 7.55 11.01
CA THR A 15 15.45 7.07 10.53
C THR A 15 15.37 6.06 9.38
N ASP A 16 14.32 5.25 9.36
CA ASP A 16 14.04 4.27 8.31
C ASP A 16 13.32 4.88 7.13
N VAL A 17 13.57 4.32 5.94
CA VAL A 17 13.02 4.82 4.67
C VAL A 17 12.11 3.79 4.01
N LEU A 18 11.22 4.29 3.17
CA LEU A 18 10.31 3.48 2.37
C LEU A 18 11.06 2.86 1.18
N ILE A 19 10.83 1.56 0.98
CA ILE A 19 11.43 0.76 -0.09
C ILE A 19 10.42 0.59 -1.23
N GLU A 20 9.17 0.25 -0.91
CA GLU A 20 8.11 -0.05 -1.89
C GLU A 20 6.74 0.36 -1.36
N VAL A 21 5.84 0.77 -2.28
CA VAL A 21 4.42 1.00 -1.98
C VAL A 21 3.56 0.22 -2.96
N ALA A 22 2.73 -0.69 -2.44
CA ALA A 22 1.66 -1.31 -3.21
C ALA A 22 0.32 -0.66 -2.87
N ALA A 23 -0.53 -0.41 -3.87
CA ALA A 23 -1.87 0.13 -3.65
C ALA A 23 -2.92 -0.46 -4.59
N LEU A 24 -4.14 -0.62 -4.06
CA LEU A 24 -5.29 -1.20 -4.78
C LEU A 24 -6.60 -0.54 -4.34
N VAL A 25 -7.56 -0.43 -5.26
CA VAL A 25 -8.88 0.16 -4.98
C VAL A 25 -9.96 -0.89 -5.09
N THR A 26 -10.86 -0.92 -4.09
CA THR A 26 -12.05 -1.79 -4.08
C THR A 26 -13.35 -1.01 -3.90
N ASP A 27 -14.49 -1.61 -4.23
CA ASP A 27 -15.82 -1.14 -3.81
C ASP A 27 -16.11 -1.52 -2.33
N ALA A 28 -17.36 -1.35 -1.89
CA ALA A 28 -17.78 -1.65 -0.52
C ALA A 28 -17.94 -3.17 -0.27
N GLU A 29 -18.14 -3.93 -1.33
CA GLU A 29 -18.27 -5.38 -1.39
C GLU A 29 -16.93 -6.08 -1.59
N LEU A 30 -15.82 -5.31 -1.58
CA LEU A 30 -14.44 -5.76 -1.74
C LEU A 30 -14.08 -6.29 -3.14
N ASN A 31 -14.85 -5.93 -4.17
CA ASN A 31 -14.46 -6.21 -5.55
C ASN A 31 -13.37 -5.23 -6.00
N ILE A 32 -12.39 -5.72 -6.75
CA ILE A 32 -11.27 -4.94 -7.28
C ILE A 32 -11.74 -4.06 -8.45
N LEU A 33 -11.40 -2.76 -8.40
CA LEU A 33 -11.83 -1.77 -9.40
C LEU A 33 -10.74 -1.40 -10.43
N GLY A 34 -9.57 -2.03 -10.37
CA GLY A 34 -8.46 -1.83 -11.31
C GLY A 34 -7.23 -2.66 -10.95
N ASP A 35 -6.18 -2.59 -11.78
CA ASP A 35 -5.02 -3.51 -11.70
C ASP A 35 -4.07 -3.25 -10.50
N GLY A 36 -4.25 -2.15 -9.78
CA GLY A 36 -3.36 -1.73 -8.69
C GLY A 36 -2.01 -1.18 -9.17
N ILE A 37 -1.15 -0.80 -8.23
CA ILE A 37 0.23 -0.33 -8.46
C ILE A 37 1.18 -0.90 -7.40
N SER A 38 2.46 -1.07 -7.75
CA SER A 38 3.59 -1.52 -6.91
C SER A 38 4.86 -0.80 -7.37
#